data_AF-A0A2C9LA72-F1
#
_entry.id   AF-A0A2C9LA72-F1
#
_cell.length_a   1.000
_cell.length_b   1.000
_cell.length_c   1.000
_cell.angle_alpha   90.00
_cell.angle_beta   90.00
_cell.angle_gamma   90.00
#
_symmetry.space_group_name_H-M   'P 1'
#
loop_
_entity.id
_entity.type
_entity.pdbx_description
1 polymer ?
#
loop_
_entity_poly.entity_id
_entity_poly.type
_entity_poly.pdbx_seq_one_letter_code
_entity_poly.pdbx_strand_id
1 'polypeptide(L)'
;METRLTITAQFISDGRALGYDGERLTLTAQFISDGRALGYVGEGLERYVAEQKVEYERAKKEEFERETARLEREERVRKEAQAEEKARLEREERLRKEAKAEEERLRREAKADEAARHVRKEKARREENEMWKERDAREELKRKDELELARLKEKSAPEAGAVVGQAVEVRQRNVLDRLDKNFQGMKEEDDLLAYLTHFEAVAARCKIESKEWALLLSYKLTTPLKNLMLRDSLFLSDKYKDVKTALLRHADINAETCRVRSFAQSHTHGSHSAVV
;
A
#
# COMPACT_ATOMS: atom_id res chain seq x y z
N MET A 1 -61.97 -17.73 -25.62
CA MET A 1 -62.04 -16.49 -24.83
C MET A 1 -61.46 -15.39 -25.71
N GLU A 2 -62.21 -14.93 -26.72
CA GLU A 2 -63.16 -13.81 -26.61
C GLU A 2 -62.53 -12.55 -26.03
N THR A 3 -62.05 -11.67 -26.90
CA THR A 3 -62.31 -10.23 -26.81
C THR A 3 -62.35 -9.64 -28.21
N ARG A 4 -63.58 -9.28 -28.60
CA ARG A 4 -63.95 -8.47 -29.75
C ARG A 4 -63.39 -7.06 -29.56
N LEU A 5 -62.74 -6.51 -30.59
CA LEU A 5 -62.57 -5.05 -30.73
C LEU A 5 -63.23 -4.60 -32.02
N THR A 6 -64.57 -4.51 -31.91
CA THR A 6 -65.43 -3.78 -32.82
C THR A 6 -65.34 -2.30 -32.45
N ILE A 7 -64.45 -1.52 -33.07
CA ILE A 7 -64.61 -0.06 -33.18
C ILE A 7 -64.15 0.36 -34.59
N THR A 8 -64.84 -0.17 -35.59
CA THR A 8 -65.07 0.47 -36.88
C THR A 8 -66.43 1.13 -36.79
N ALA A 9 -66.48 2.47 -36.66
CA ALA A 9 -67.55 3.38 -37.11
C ALA A 9 -67.57 4.70 -36.29
N GLN A 10 -66.54 5.53 -36.39
CA GLN A 10 -66.67 6.95 -36.00
C GLN A 10 -65.65 7.88 -36.67
N PHE A 11 -65.21 7.55 -37.89
CA PHE A 11 -64.29 8.41 -38.66
C PHE A 11 -64.79 8.68 -40.08
N ILE A 12 -66.12 8.70 -40.23
CA ILE A 12 -66.81 9.17 -41.44
C ILE A 12 -67.86 10.20 -41.00
N SER A 13 -67.40 11.28 -40.37
CA SER A 13 -68.21 12.50 -40.17
C SER A 13 -67.36 13.76 -39.99
N ASP A 14 -66.07 13.62 -39.63
CA ASP A 14 -65.26 14.78 -39.24
C ASP A 14 -64.28 15.23 -40.34
N GLY A 15 -64.49 14.77 -41.58
CA GLY A 15 -63.76 15.25 -42.76
C GLY A 15 -64.28 16.56 -43.35
N ARG A 16 -65.19 17.27 -42.66
CA ARG A 16 -65.75 18.58 -43.07
C ARG A 16 -65.24 19.77 -42.23
N ALA A 17 -64.33 19.53 -41.30
CA ALA A 17 -63.92 20.51 -40.29
C ALA A 17 -62.39 20.72 -40.19
N LEU A 18 -61.65 20.50 -41.28
CA LEU A 18 -60.27 20.95 -41.38
C LEU A 18 -60.24 22.06 -42.43
N GLY A 19 -59.92 23.29 -42.01
CA GLY A 19 -60.00 24.55 -42.77
C GLY A 19 -59.08 24.67 -44.00
N TYR A 20 -58.99 23.61 -44.80
CA TYR A 20 -58.21 23.54 -46.03
C TYR A 20 -58.87 24.24 -47.22
N ASP A 21 -60.19 24.45 -47.18
CA ASP A 21 -60.90 25.13 -48.26
C ASP A 21 -60.63 26.65 -48.23
N GLY A 22 -60.46 27.23 -47.03
CA GLY A 22 -60.14 28.65 -46.87
C GLY A 22 -58.77 29.02 -47.44
N GLU A 23 -57.72 28.26 -47.09
CA GLU A 23 -56.35 28.49 -47.61
C GLU A 23 -56.23 28.21 -49.10
N ARG A 24 -56.94 27.20 -49.65
CA ARG A 24 -56.93 26.95 -51.09
C ARG A 24 -57.64 28.05 -51.88
N LEU A 25 -58.71 28.62 -51.33
CA LEU A 25 -59.44 29.72 -51.95
C LEU A 25 -58.61 31.01 -51.93
N THR A 26 -57.90 31.30 -50.84
CA THR A 26 -57.01 32.48 -50.76
C THR A 26 -55.77 32.32 -51.63
N LEU A 27 -55.16 31.13 -51.69
CA LEU A 27 -54.00 30.86 -52.54
C LEU A 27 -54.37 30.92 -54.04
N THR A 28 -55.54 30.37 -54.42
CA THR A 28 -56.04 30.48 -55.79
C THR A 28 -56.34 31.93 -56.17
N ALA A 29 -56.92 32.71 -55.26
CA ALA A 29 -57.17 34.13 -55.48
C ALA A 29 -55.86 34.93 -55.63
N GLN A 30 -54.82 34.58 -54.85
CA GLN A 30 -53.49 35.16 -54.97
C GLN A 30 -52.88 34.86 -56.35
N PHE A 31 -52.91 33.61 -56.80
CA PHE A 31 -52.41 33.23 -58.14
C PHE A 31 -53.18 33.92 -59.28
N ILE A 32 -54.51 34.09 -59.13
CA ILE A 32 -55.33 34.84 -60.10
C ILE A 32 -54.91 36.32 -60.13
N SER A 33 -54.65 36.92 -58.96
CA SER A 33 -54.20 38.31 -58.85
C SER A 33 -52.82 38.49 -59.49
N ASP A 34 -51.87 37.61 -59.17
CA ASP A 34 -50.50 37.66 -59.69
C ASP A 34 -50.47 37.43 -61.20
N GLY A 35 -51.25 36.48 -61.71
CA GLY A 35 -51.35 36.22 -63.15
C GLY A 35 -51.94 37.41 -63.92
N ARG A 36 -52.96 38.09 -63.36
CA ARG A 36 -53.51 39.33 -63.94
C ARG A 36 -52.50 40.47 -63.92
N ALA A 37 -51.71 40.62 -62.85
CA ALA A 37 -50.65 41.63 -62.76
C ALA A 37 -49.54 41.40 -63.79
N LEU A 38 -49.29 40.15 -64.18
CA LEU A 38 -48.35 39.77 -65.25
C LEU A 38 -48.95 39.88 -66.66
N GLY A 39 -50.21 40.30 -66.79
CA GLY A 39 -50.89 40.51 -68.08
C GLY A 39 -51.58 39.26 -68.66
N TYR A 40 -51.65 38.15 -67.92
CA TYR A 40 -52.39 36.98 -68.37
C TYR A 40 -53.91 37.19 -68.25
N VAL A 41 -54.64 36.84 -69.30
CA VAL A 41 -56.12 36.91 -69.37
C VAL A 41 -56.69 35.64 -70.02
N GLY A 42 -57.96 35.34 -69.75
CA GLY A 42 -58.66 34.18 -70.31
C GLY A 42 -57.91 32.85 -70.10
N GLU A 43 -57.74 32.06 -71.16
CA GLU A 43 -57.07 30.76 -71.14
C GLU A 43 -55.58 30.84 -70.71
N GLY A 44 -54.92 31.98 -70.90
CA GLY A 44 -53.54 32.18 -70.44
C GLY A 44 -53.46 32.27 -68.91
N LEU A 45 -54.45 32.90 -68.28
CA LEU A 45 -54.54 33.02 -66.83
C LEU A 45 -54.89 31.67 -66.18
N GLU A 46 -55.77 30.89 -66.80
CA GLU A 46 -56.13 29.56 -66.31
C GLU A 46 -54.94 28.60 -66.33
N ARG A 47 -54.12 28.62 -67.39
CA ARG A 47 -52.87 27.86 -67.46
C ARG A 47 -51.87 28.27 -66.38
N TYR A 48 -51.65 29.58 -66.21
CA TYR A 48 -50.77 30.09 -65.16
C TYR A 48 -51.19 29.61 -63.76
N VAL A 49 -52.48 29.73 -63.42
CA VAL A 49 -52.99 29.31 -62.11
C VAL A 49 -52.87 27.80 -61.92
N ALA A 50 -53.09 27.00 -62.99
CA ALA A 50 -52.92 25.55 -62.93
C ALA A 50 -51.46 25.15 -62.71
N GLU A 51 -50.52 25.78 -63.41
CA GLU A 51 -49.08 25.54 -63.23
C GLU A 51 -48.61 25.91 -61.82
N GLN A 52 -49.00 27.08 -61.31
CA GLN A 52 -48.65 27.53 -59.96
C GLN A 52 -49.21 26.61 -58.87
N LYS A 53 -50.42 26.06 -59.06
CA LYS A 53 -50.97 25.06 -58.13
C LYS A 53 -50.15 23.77 -58.12
N VAL A 54 -49.70 23.31 -59.29
CA VAL A 54 -48.87 22.09 -59.39
C VAL A 54 -47.50 22.32 -58.75
N GLU A 55 -46.89 23.49 -58.96
CA GLU A 55 -45.62 23.84 -58.34
C GLU A 55 -45.74 23.95 -56.82
N TYR A 56 -46.81 24.57 -56.31
CA TYR A 56 -47.07 24.67 -54.88
C TYR A 56 -47.25 23.31 -54.22
N GLU A 57 -48.08 22.42 -54.80
CA GLU A 57 -48.28 21.07 -54.25
C GLU A 57 -46.99 20.23 -54.34
N ARG A 58 -46.18 20.41 -55.39
CA ARG A 58 -44.87 19.76 -55.50
C ARG A 58 -43.91 20.25 -54.41
N ALA A 59 -43.82 21.56 -54.18
CA ALA A 59 -42.99 22.15 -53.15
C ALA A 59 -43.41 21.70 -51.74
N LYS A 60 -44.73 21.69 -51.48
CA LYS A 60 -45.30 21.21 -50.21
C LYS A 60 -45.00 19.73 -49.97
N LYS A 61 -45.11 18.91 -51.01
CA LYS A 61 -44.78 17.49 -50.94
C LYS A 61 -43.29 17.27 -50.67
N GLU A 62 -42.42 18.01 -51.36
CA GLU A 62 -40.97 17.93 -51.16
C GLU A 62 -40.56 18.38 -49.75
N GLU A 63 -41.19 19.42 -49.21
CA GLU A 63 -40.96 19.87 -47.83
C GLU A 63 -41.36 18.80 -46.82
N PHE A 64 -42.51 18.15 -47.01
CA PHE A 64 -42.93 17.03 -46.17
C PHE A 64 -41.98 15.82 -46.25
N GLU A 65 -41.48 15.50 -47.44
CA GLU A 65 -40.48 14.44 -47.63
C GLU A 65 -39.13 14.80 -46.97
N ARG A 66 -38.72 16.06 -47.02
CA ARG A 66 -37.51 16.54 -46.32
C ARG A 66 -37.66 16.47 -44.80
N GLU A 67 -38.81 16.85 -44.27
CA GLU A 67 -39.08 16.81 -42.83
C GLU A 67 -39.14 15.37 -42.31
N THR A 68 -39.81 14.47 -43.05
CA THR A 68 -39.82 13.05 -42.69
C THR A 68 -38.42 12.44 -42.75
N ALA A 69 -37.63 12.75 -43.77
CA ALA A 69 -36.23 12.34 -43.85
C ALA A 69 -35.36 12.92 -42.70
N ARG A 70 -35.65 14.14 -42.23
CA ARG A 70 -34.96 14.72 -41.06
C ARG A 70 -35.30 13.95 -39.79
N LEU A 71 -36.59 13.71 -39.54
CA LEU A 71 -37.06 12.97 -38.36
C LEU A 71 -36.51 11.53 -38.33
N GLU A 72 -36.47 10.84 -39.47
CA GLU A 72 -35.90 9.49 -39.55
C GLU A 72 -34.40 9.49 -39.20
N ARG A 73 -33.64 10.49 -39.69
CA ARG A 73 -32.23 10.64 -39.34
C ARG A 73 -32.04 10.94 -37.85
N GLU A 74 -32.84 11.83 -37.28
CA GLU A 74 -32.81 12.13 -35.85
C GLU A 74 -33.14 10.90 -35.00
N GLU A 75 -34.13 10.10 -35.40
CA GLU A 75 -34.48 8.85 -34.72
C GLU A 75 -33.33 7.83 -34.79
N ARG A 76 -32.66 7.70 -35.94
CA ARG A 76 -31.48 6.82 -36.08
C ARG A 76 -30.34 7.26 -35.17
N VAL A 77 -30.01 8.55 -35.16
CA VAL A 77 -28.97 9.10 -34.28
C VAL A 77 -29.32 8.87 -32.80
N ARG A 78 -30.58 9.06 -32.42
CA ARG A 78 -31.04 8.79 -31.06
C ARG A 78 -30.89 7.31 -30.68
N LYS A 79 -31.27 6.39 -31.56
CA LYS A 79 -31.11 4.94 -31.33
C LYS A 79 -29.65 4.54 -31.21
N GLU A 80 -28.79 5.11 -32.05
CA GLU A 80 -27.34 4.87 -32.01
C GLU A 80 -26.72 5.38 -30.71
N ALA A 81 -27.05 6.61 -30.29
CA ALA A 81 -26.60 7.17 -29.01
C ALA A 81 -27.06 6.33 -27.81
N GLN A 82 -28.31 5.85 -27.81
CA GLN A 82 -28.81 4.95 -26.76
C GLN A 82 -28.08 3.59 -26.75
N ALA A 83 -27.74 3.05 -27.92
CA ALA A 83 -27.00 1.81 -28.02
C ALA A 83 -25.55 1.98 -27.52
N GLU A 84 -24.90 3.10 -27.85
CA GLU A 84 -23.56 3.43 -27.38
C GLU A 84 -23.52 3.64 -25.86
N GLU A 85 -24.48 4.38 -25.30
CA GLU A 85 -24.59 4.58 -23.85
C GLU A 85 -24.76 3.24 -23.13
N LYS A 86 -25.66 2.38 -23.63
CA LYS A 86 -25.86 1.04 -23.07
C LYS A 86 -24.59 0.19 -23.14
N ALA A 87 -23.88 0.22 -24.27
CA ALA A 87 -22.62 -0.50 -24.43
C ALA A 87 -21.53 0.01 -23.48
N ARG A 88 -21.49 1.33 -23.23
CA ARG A 88 -20.58 1.94 -22.27
C ARG A 88 -20.87 1.47 -20.84
N LEU A 89 -22.14 1.48 -20.44
CA LEU A 89 -22.55 0.99 -19.11
C LEU A 89 -22.21 -0.49 -18.91
N GLU A 90 -22.44 -1.32 -19.93
CA GLU A 90 -22.10 -2.75 -19.85
C GLU A 90 -20.59 -2.97 -19.73
N ARG A 91 -19.77 -2.21 -20.46
CA ARG A 91 -18.30 -2.27 -20.34
C ARG A 91 -17.84 -1.84 -18.95
N GLU A 92 -18.40 -0.78 -18.40
CA GLU A 92 -18.07 -0.30 -17.06
C GLU A 92 -18.45 -1.32 -15.98
N GLU A 93 -19.61 -1.97 -16.11
CA GLU A 93 -20.02 -3.03 -15.19
C GLU A 93 -19.08 -4.25 -15.26
N ARG A 94 -18.63 -4.63 -16.46
CA ARG A 94 -17.65 -5.71 -16.64
C ARG A 94 -16.31 -5.37 -15.97
N LEU A 95 -15.78 -4.17 -16.21
CA LEU A 95 -14.54 -3.71 -15.57
C LEU A 95 -14.68 -3.69 -14.04
N ARG A 96 -15.83 -3.27 -13.52
CA ARG A 96 -16.09 -3.29 -12.07
C ARG A 96 -16.14 -4.70 -11.50
N LYS A 97 -16.72 -5.66 -12.22
CA LYS A 97 -16.74 -7.07 -11.81
C LYS A 97 -15.34 -7.67 -11.84
N GLU A 98 -14.57 -7.38 -12.88
CA GLU A 98 -13.18 -7.85 -13.03
C GLU A 98 -12.28 -7.29 -11.93
N ALA A 99 -12.34 -5.97 -11.67
CA ALA A 99 -11.58 -5.33 -10.60
C ALA A 99 -11.90 -5.93 -9.22
N LYS A 100 -13.19 -6.19 -8.94
CA LYS A 100 -13.60 -6.87 -7.69
C LYS A 100 -13.06 -8.30 -7.60
N ALA A 101 -13.07 -9.04 -8.70
CA ALA A 101 -12.55 -10.40 -8.73
C ALA A 101 -11.02 -10.40 -8.52
N GLU A 102 -10.30 -9.46 -9.12
CA GLU A 102 -8.86 -9.28 -8.94
C GLU A 102 -8.51 -8.89 -7.49
N GLU A 103 -9.22 -7.92 -6.92
CA GLU A 103 -9.05 -7.51 -5.53
C GLU A 103 -9.28 -8.70 -4.56
N GLU A 104 -10.30 -9.51 -4.82
CA GLU A 104 -10.57 -10.69 -4.01
C GLU A 104 -9.46 -11.76 -4.13
N ARG A 105 -8.88 -11.93 -5.33
CA ARG A 105 -7.74 -12.83 -5.54
C ARG A 105 -6.50 -12.35 -4.77
N LEU A 106 -6.16 -11.07 -4.87
CA LEU A 106 -5.05 -10.48 -4.12
C LEU A 106 -5.26 -10.61 -2.61
N ARG A 107 -6.50 -10.42 -2.13
CA ARG A 107 -6.83 -10.61 -0.72
C ARG A 107 -6.65 -12.05 -0.26
N ARG A 108 -7.01 -13.04 -1.10
CA ARG A 108 -6.78 -14.46 -0.80
C ARG A 108 -5.29 -14.80 -0.77
N GLU A 109 -4.53 -14.29 -1.73
CA GLU A 109 -3.08 -14.48 -1.81
C GLU A 109 -2.36 -13.87 -0.60
N ALA A 110 -2.69 -12.63 -0.24
CA ALA A 110 -2.12 -11.97 0.94
C ALA A 110 -2.42 -12.75 2.23
N LYS A 111 -3.65 -13.26 2.39
CA LYS A 111 -4.00 -14.13 3.53
C LYS A 111 -3.21 -15.44 3.52
N ALA A 112 -2.99 -16.03 2.35
CA ALA A 112 -2.22 -17.26 2.23
C ALA A 112 -0.73 -17.03 2.57
N ASP A 113 -0.14 -15.92 2.10
CA ASP A 113 1.24 -15.57 2.45
C ASP A 113 1.39 -15.24 3.94
N GLU A 114 0.44 -14.52 4.52
CA GLU A 114 0.43 -14.25 5.96
C GLU A 114 0.31 -15.55 6.77
N ALA A 115 -0.58 -16.46 6.38
CA ALA A 115 -0.70 -17.78 7.00
C ALA A 115 0.60 -18.60 6.85
N ALA A 116 1.23 -18.57 5.68
CA ALA A 116 2.50 -19.26 5.45
C ALA A 116 3.63 -18.69 6.32
N ARG A 117 3.70 -17.36 6.48
CA ARG A 117 4.63 -16.70 7.40
C ARG A 117 4.37 -17.10 8.85
N HIS A 118 3.10 -17.15 9.25
CA HIS A 118 2.73 -17.60 10.59
C HIS A 118 3.16 -19.05 10.84
N VAL A 119 2.89 -19.96 9.90
CA VAL A 119 3.31 -21.38 10.00
C VAL A 119 4.84 -21.50 10.09
N ARG A 120 5.60 -20.74 9.31
CA ARG A 120 7.08 -20.74 9.39
C ARG A 120 7.57 -20.24 10.75
N LYS A 121 6.98 -19.16 11.28
CA LYS A 121 7.31 -18.65 12.62
C LYS A 121 6.98 -19.66 13.73
N GLU A 122 5.81 -20.29 13.65
CA GLU A 122 5.40 -21.36 14.57
C GLU A 122 6.36 -22.54 14.54
N LYS A 123 6.76 -22.97 13.33
CA LYS A 123 7.72 -24.06 13.17
C LYS A 123 9.09 -23.70 13.76
N ALA A 124 9.62 -22.52 13.46
CA ALA A 124 10.88 -22.04 14.05
C ALA A 124 10.82 -21.98 15.58
N ARG A 125 9.68 -21.53 16.15
CA ARG A 125 9.47 -21.51 17.61
C ARG A 125 9.46 -22.91 18.22
N ARG A 126 8.89 -23.91 17.53
CA ARG A 126 8.92 -25.30 17.98
C ARG A 126 10.33 -25.88 17.96
N GLU A 127 11.05 -25.68 16.86
CA GLU A 127 12.44 -26.12 16.71
C GLU A 127 13.34 -25.48 17.78
N GLU A 128 13.19 -24.17 18.04
CA GLU A 128 13.93 -23.48 19.11
C GLU A 128 13.61 -24.07 20.49
N ASN A 129 12.34 -24.35 20.78
CA ASN A 129 11.94 -24.97 22.05
C ASN A 129 12.49 -26.39 22.22
N GLU A 130 12.58 -27.17 21.13
CA GLU A 130 13.24 -28.48 21.15
C GLU A 130 14.73 -28.36 21.41
N MET A 131 15.42 -27.40 20.79
CA MET A 131 16.83 -27.14 21.03
C MET A 131 17.12 -26.73 22.48
N TRP A 132 16.26 -25.91 23.09
CA TRP A 132 16.36 -25.57 24.51
C TRP A 132 16.18 -26.79 25.41
N LYS A 133 15.20 -27.65 25.13
CA LYS A 133 15.00 -28.90 25.88
C LYS A 133 16.21 -29.84 25.78
N GLU A 134 16.83 -29.95 24.61
CA GLU A 134 18.03 -30.77 24.44
C GLU A 134 19.22 -30.20 25.22
N ARG A 135 19.38 -28.86 25.21
CA ARG A 135 20.42 -28.19 26.01
C ARG A 135 20.23 -28.45 27.50
N ASP A 136 19.01 -28.27 28.01
CA ASP A 136 18.69 -28.50 29.41
C ASP A 136 18.93 -29.98 29.80
N ALA A 137 18.50 -30.93 28.96
CA ALA A 137 18.75 -32.35 29.18
C ALA A 137 20.25 -32.68 29.19
N ARG A 138 21.04 -32.04 28.32
CA ARG A 138 22.50 -32.22 28.26
C ARG A 138 23.19 -31.63 29.49
N GLU A 139 22.75 -30.47 29.98
CA GLU A 139 23.25 -29.88 31.22
C GLU A 139 22.89 -30.73 32.44
N GLU A 140 21.67 -31.28 32.48
CA GLU A 140 21.24 -32.18 33.55
C GLU A 140 22.04 -33.49 33.57
N LEU A 141 22.37 -34.03 32.39
CA LEU A 141 23.27 -35.20 32.30
C LEU A 141 24.67 -34.85 32.81
N LYS A 142 25.23 -33.70 32.43
CA LYS A 142 26.53 -33.24 32.95
C LYS A 142 26.52 -33.10 34.48
N ARG A 143 25.46 -32.55 35.06
CA ARG A 143 25.32 -32.46 36.53
C ARG A 143 25.29 -33.84 37.19
N LYS A 144 24.62 -34.82 36.57
CA LYS A 144 24.60 -36.21 37.08
C LYS A 144 25.98 -36.86 36.97
N ASP A 145 26.65 -36.71 35.83
CA ASP A 145 28.00 -37.23 35.63
C ASP A 145 28.98 -36.60 36.63
N GLU A 146 28.89 -35.28 36.87
CA GLU A 146 29.68 -34.58 37.89
C GLU A 146 29.42 -35.10 39.31
N LEU A 147 28.16 -35.39 39.66
CA LEU A 147 27.81 -36.00 40.95
C LEU A 147 28.36 -37.43 41.07
N GLU A 148 28.33 -38.23 40.00
CA GLU A 148 28.93 -39.57 40.01
C GLU A 148 30.46 -39.52 40.09
N LEU A 149 31.10 -38.58 39.37
CA LEU A 149 32.53 -38.29 39.47
C LEU A 149 32.91 -37.84 40.88
N ALA A 150 32.11 -36.99 41.53
CA ALA A 150 32.32 -36.59 42.92
C ALA A 150 32.19 -37.78 43.87
N ARG A 151 31.19 -38.65 43.66
CA ARG A 151 30.99 -39.87 44.47
C ARG A 151 32.11 -40.90 44.29
N LEU A 152 32.69 -40.99 43.09
CA LEU A 152 33.87 -41.83 42.84
C LEU A 152 35.13 -41.21 43.46
N LYS A 153 35.30 -39.88 43.36
CA LYS A 153 36.41 -39.15 43.97
C LYS A 153 36.39 -39.20 45.49
N GLU A 154 35.20 -39.15 46.11
CA GLU A 154 34.99 -39.37 47.54
C GLU A 154 35.35 -40.81 47.96
N LYS A 155 35.09 -41.80 47.10
CA LYS A 155 35.52 -43.19 47.31
C LYS A 155 37.01 -43.44 47.07
N SER A 156 37.75 -42.50 46.46
CA SER A 156 39.13 -42.73 45.98
C SER A 156 40.16 -41.68 46.42
N ALA A 157 39.87 -40.83 47.41
CA ALA A 157 40.85 -39.85 47.90
C ALA A 157 41.10 -39.97 49.41
N PRO A 158 42.34 -40.27 49.86
CA PRO A 158 42.91 -39.55 50.99
C PRO A 158 43.25 -38.12 50.55
N GLU A 159 43.20 -37.21 51.51
CA GLU A 159 43.33 -35.75 51.38
C GLU A 159 44.52 -35.29 50.53
N ALA A 160 44.27 -34.35 49.60
CA ALA A 160 45.30 -33.45 49.10
C ALA A 160 44.69 -32.15 48.52
N GLY A 161 44.82 -31.07 49.30
CA GLY A 161 45.45 -29.84 48.86
C GLY A 161 44.77 -29.02 47.75
N ALA A 162 43.84 -28.18 48.17
CA ALA A 162 43.39 -27.03 47.40
C ALA A 162 44.40 -25.88 47.48
N VAL A 163 45.21 -25.65 46.42
CA VAL A 163 45.89 -24.35 46.16
C VAL A 163 46.12 -24.16 44.65
N VAL A 164 45.07 -23.92 43.86
CA VAL A 164 45.20 -23.43 42.46
C VAL A 164 44.13 -22.38 42.15
N GLY A 165 43.87 -21.46 43.08
CA GLY A 165 42.96 -20.32 42.86
C GLY A 165 43.65 -18.96 42.83
N GLN A 166 44.83 -18.84 43.45
CA GLN A 166 45.38 -17.53 43.83
C GLN A 166 46.31 -16.88 42.78
N ALA A 167 46.79 -17.65 41.78
CA ALA A 167 47.74 -17.14 40.79
C ALA A 167 47.09 -16.40 39.61
N VAL A 168 45.82 -16.69 39.29
CA VAL A 168 45.08 -16.04 38.18
C VAL A 168 44.59 -14.64 38.59
N GLU A 169 44.18 -14.48 39.85
CA GLU A 169 43.67 -13.22 40.40
C GLU A 169 44.75 -12.12 40.50
N VAL A 170 45.99 -12.51 40.82
CA VAL A 170 47.13 -11.57 40.97
C VAL A 170 47.61 -11.04 39.61
N ARG A 171 47.46 -11.82 38.53
CA ARG A 171 47.77 -11.37 37.16
C ARG A 171 46.73 -10.38 36.65
N GLN A 172 45.44 -10.65 36.88
CA GLN A 172 44.35 -9.78 36.44
C GLN A 172 44.35 -8.42 37.14
N ARG A 173 44.69 -8.36 38.44
CA ARG A 173 44.84 -7.09 39.19
C ARG A 173 45.92 -6.17 38.61
N ASN A 174 47.07 -6.72 38.19
CA ASN A 174 48.18 -5.93 37.64
C ASN A 174 47.89 -5.35 36.23
N VAL A 175 47.06 -6.03 35.44
CA VAL A 175 46.66 -5.56 34.10
C VAL A 175 45.60 -4.47 34.20
N LEU A 176 44.62 -4.63 35.12
CA LEU A 176 43.62 -3.60 35.42
C LEU A 176 44.28 -2.30 35.89
N ASP A 177 45.26 -2.37 36.80
CA ASP A 177 45.91 -1.20 37.41
C ASP A 177 46.81 -0.40 36.43
N ARG A 178 47.25 -1.02 35.32
CA ARG A 178 48.01 -0.36 34.25
C ARG A 178 47.15 0.46 33.29
N LEU A 179 45.94 -0.01 33.05
CA LEU A 179 44.98 0.68 32.19
C LEU A 179 44.23 1.77 32.97
N ASP A 180 43.92 1.53 34.25
CA ASP A 180 43.18 2.47 35.11
C ASP A 180 43.88 3.83 35.28
N LYS A 181 45.22 3.83 35.27
CA LYS A 181 46.04 5.06 35.39
C LYS A 181 46.15 5.88 34.10
N ASN A 182 45.86 5.28 32.95
CA ASN A 182 46.12 5.89 31.63
C ASN A 182 44.87 6.04 30.76
N PHE A 183 43.70 5.58 31.23
CA PHE A 183 42.48 5.57 30.44
C PHE A 183 41.26 5.87 31.29
N GLN A 184 40.56 6.95 30.95
CA GLN A 184 39.36 7.40 31.66
C GLN A 184 38.13 6.58 31.24
N GLY A 185 37.21 6.35 32.18
CA GLY A 185 35.91 5.74 31.90
C GLY A 185 35.09 6.59 30.92
N MET A 186 34.31 5.92 30.07
CA MET A 186 33.48 6.55 29.05
C MET A 186 32.38 7.39 29.69
N LYS A 187 32.21 8.63 29.25
CA LYS A 187 31.07 9.46 29.62
C LYS A 187 29.91 9.24 28.65
N GLU A 188 28.71 9.67 29.03
CA GLU A 188 27.52 9.49 28.21
C GLU A 188 27.55 10.36 26.93
N GLU A 189 28.33 11.45 26.95
CA GLU A 189 28.47 12.36 25.80
C GLU A 189 29.63 12.00 24.85
N ASP A 190 30.45 11.00 25.20
CA ASP A 190 31.62 10.62 24.39
C ASP A 190 31.18 9.82 23.14
N ASP A 191 31.76 10.15 21.98
CA ASP A 191 31.59 9.36 20.77
C ASP A 191 32.21 7.97 20.96
N LEU A 192 31.37 6.93 20.92
CA LEU A 192 31.76 5.54 21.11
C LEU A 192 32.86 5.10 20.14
N LEU A 193 32.82 5.55 18.89
CA LEU A 193 33.82 5.14 17.90
C LEU A 193 35.19 5.76 18.20
N ALA A 194 35.21 7.04 18.56
CA ALA A 194 36.42 7.75 18.98
C ALA A 194 36.98 7.14 20.28
N TYR A 195 36.10 6.81 21.23
CA TYR A 195 36.46 6.21 22.51
C TYR A 195 37.11 4.83 22.36
N LEU A 196 36.52 3.95 21.54
CA LEU A 196 37.07 2.62 21.26
C LEU A 196 38.41 2.70 20.52
N THR A 197 38.57 3.67 19.61
CA THR A 197 39.83 3.89 18.91
C THR A 197 40.94 4.38 19.85
N HIS A 198 40.59 5.26 20.80
CA HIS A 198 41.52 5.70 21.84
C HIS A 198 41.91 4.55 22.79
N PHE A 199 40.95 3.71 23.17
CA PHE A 199 41.18 2.50 23.96
C PHE A 199 42.17 1.55 23.28
N GLU A 200 41.97 1.25 21.99
CA GLU A 200 42.87 0.37 21.21
C GLU A 200 44.31 0.90 21.21
N ALA A 201 44.48 2.21 21.01
CA ALA A 201 45.79 2.85 21.02
C ALA A 201 46.48 2.76 22.39
N VAL A 202 45.74 2.94 23.48
CA VAL A 202 46.28 2.84 24.85
C VAL A 202 46.58 1.39 25.22
N ALA A 203 45.68 0.45 24.91
CA ALA A 203 45.87 -0.98 25.16
C ALA A 203 47.08 -1.55 24.40
N ALA A 204 47.29 -1.10 23.16
CA ALA A 204 48.47 -1.44 22.36
C ALA A 204 49.77 -0.88 22.97
N ARG A 205 49.76 0.37 23.45
CA ARG A 205 50.93 0.97 24.14
C ARG A 205 51.25 0.27 25.46
N CYS A 206 50.24 -0.20 26.17
CA CYS A 206 50.38 -0.94 27.43
C CYS A 206 50.72 -2.43 27.23
N LYS A 207 50.86 -2.91 25.99
CA LYS A 207 51.14 -4.31 25.63
C LYS A 207 50.15 -5.30 26.26
N ILE A 208 48.87 -4.96 26.29
CA ILE A 208 47.82 -5.82 26.81
C ILE A 208 47.43 -6.84 25.73
N GLU A 209 47.23 -8.10 26.10
CA GLU A 209 46.82 -9.14 25.14
C GLU A 209 45.38 -8.91 24.66
N SER A 210 45.13 -9.08 23.36
CA SER A 210 43.81 -8.76 22.74
C SER A 210 42.63 -9.53 23.37
N LYS A 211 42.87 -10.70 23.95
CA LYS A 211 41.87 -11.52 24.65
C LYS A 211 41.40 -10.88 25.97
N GLU A 212 42.21 -10.00 26.56
CA GLU A 212 41.90 -9.31 27.81
C GLU A 212 41.20 -7.96 27.55
N TRP A 213 41.21 -7.47 26.30
CA TRP A 213 40.66 -6.17 25.94
C TRP A 213 39.15 -6.10 26.15
N ALA A 214 38.42 -7.18 25.82
CA ALA A 214 36.97 -7.24 26.01
C ALA A 214 36.58 -7.15 27.49
N LEU A 215 37.31 -7.87 28.35
CA LEU A 215 37.10 -7.84 29.79
C LEU A 215 37.39 -6.44 30.36
N LEU A 216 38.54 -5.85 30.02
CA LEU A 216 38.93 -4.52 30.50
C LEU A 216 37.97 -3.41 30.04
N LEU A 217 37.51 -3.51 28.79
CA LEU A 217 36.56 -2.57 28.23
C LEU A 217 35.23 -2.59 29.00
N SER A 218 34.77 -3.77 29.44
CA SER A 218 33.51 -3.91 30.20
C SER A 218 33.48 -3.13 31.52
N TYR A 219 34.65 -2.85 32.12
CA TYR A 219 34.77 -2.05 33.34
C TYR A 219 34.79 -0.54 33.08
N LYS A 220 34.99 -0.13 31.82
CA LYS A 220 35.21 1.27 31.43
C LYS A 220 34.09 1.88 30.59
N LEU A 221 33.19 1.05 30.06
CA LEU A 221 32.01 1.50 29.33
C LEU A 221 30.90 2.02 30.27
N THR A 222 30.00 2.82 29.70
CA THR A 222 28.78 3.27 30.35
C THR A 222 27.86 2.10 30.70
N THR A 223 27.01 2.28 31.71
CA THR A 223 26.06 1.24 32.19
C THR A 223 25.24 0.58 31.08
N PRO A 224 24.69 1.30 30.08
CA PRO A 224 23.93 0.69 28.99
C PRO A 224 24.78 -0.27 28.12
N LEU A 225 26.00 0.14 27.78
CA LEU A 225 26.91 -0.66 26.97
C LEU A 225 27.51 -1.84 27.76
N LYS A 226 27.75 -1.64 29.06
CA LYS A 226 28.14 -2.73 29.97
C LYS A 226 27.05 -3.79 30.07
N ASN A 227 25.78 -3.38 30.21
CA ASN A 227 24.65 -4.32 30.24
C ASN A 227 24.51 -5.11 28.94
N LEU A 228 24.77 -4.48 27.79
CA LEU A 228 24.84 -5.17 26.50
C LEU A 228 25.95 -6.22 26.48
N MET A 229 27.16 -5.85 26.92
CA MET A 229 28.28 -6.80 26.98
C MET A 229 28.00 -7.99 27.89
N LEU A 230 27.28 -7.77 29.01
CA LEU A 230 26.88 -8.84 29.93
C LEU A 230 25.80 -9.74 29.31
N ARG A 231 24.78 -9.17 28.66
CA ARG A 231 23.69 -9.93 28.04
C ARG A 231 24.19 -10.85 26.93
N ASP A 232 25.07 -10.32 26.07
CA ASP A 232 25.54 -11.04 24.90
C ASP A 232 26.86 -11.80 25.19
N SER A 233 27.27 -11.87 26.47
CA SER A 233 28.49 -12.52 26.97
C SER A 233 29.78 -12.10 26.23
N LEU A 234 29.80 -10.88 25.70
CA LEU A 234 30.87 -10.38 24.83
C LEU A 234 32.19 -10.18 25.57
N PHE A 235 32.17 -10.09 26.90
CA PHE A 235 33.35 -9.98 27.75
C PHE A 235 34.21 -11.26 27.78
N LEU A 236 33.66 -12.40 27.35
CA LEU A 236 34.36 -13.69 27.22
C LEU A 236 34.90 -13.92 25.80
N SER A 237 34.69 -12.98 24.87
CA SER A 237 35.15 -13.15 23.49
C SER A 237 36.66 -12.93 23.39
N ASP A 238 37.37 -13.93 22.85
CA ASP A 238 38.80 -13.84 22.54
C ASP A 238 39.09 -12.87 21.38
N LYS A 239 38.05 -12.45 20.65
CA LYS A 239 38.15 -11.58 19.48
C LYS A 239 37.54 -10.22 19.77
N TYR A 240 38.40 -9.28 20.15
CA TYR A 240 38.00 -7.89 20.40
C TYR A 240 37.27 -7.23 19.21
N LYS A 241 37.63 -7.60 17.96
CA LYS A 241 36.96 -7.08 16.76
C LYS A 241 35.46 -7.35 16.75
N ASP A 242 35.05 -8.54 17.19
CA ASP A 242 33.64 -8.93 17.22
C ASP A 242 32.89 -8.10 18.28
N VAL A 243 33.52 -7.88 19.43
CA VAL A 243 33.01 -7.00 20.51
C VAL A 243 32.84 -5.56 20.03
N LYS A 244 33.84 -5.00 19.35
CA LYS A 244 33.79 -3.65 18.76
C LYS A 244 32.63 -3.52 17.77
N THR A 245 32.44 -4.49 16.89
CA THR A 245 31.33 -4.45 15.91
C THR A 245 29.96 -4.56 16.57
N ALA A 246 29.81 -5.37 17.61
CA ALA A 246 28.55 -5.51 18.35
C ALA A 246 28.19 -4.22 19.10
N LEU A 247 29.17 -3.58 19.74
CA LEU A 247 29.01 -2.31 20.44
C LEU A 247 28.60 -1.17 19.49
N LEU A 248 29.27 -1.05 18.35
CA LEU A 248 28.97 -0.03 17.36
C LEU A 248 27.58 -0.22 16.73
N ARG A 249 27.20 -1.47 16.39
CA ARG A 249 25.85 -1.77 15.89
C ARG A 249 24.76 -1.35 16.88
N HIS A 250 24.97 -1.60 18.17
CA HIS A 250 23.99 -1.21 19.18
C HIS A 250 23.91 0.32 19.37
N ALA A 251 25.03 1.02 19.25
CA ALA A 251 25.04 2.48 19.27
C ALA A 251 24.36 3.09 18.04
N ASP A 252 24.56 2.52 16.85
CA ASP A 252 23.86 2.92 15.62
C ASP A 252 22.35 2.70 15.74
N ILE A 253 21.92 1.54 16.26
CA ILE A 253 20.50 1.23 16.52
C ILE A 253 19.89 2.23 17.52
N ASN A 254 20.62 2.63 18.56
CA ASN A 254 20.15 3.64 19.51
C ASN A 254 20.12 5.05 18.89
N ALA A 255 21.10 5.42 18.06
CA ALA A 255 21.09 6.69 17.33
C ALA A 255 19.92 6.77 16.33
N GLU A 256 19.58 5.65 15.69
CA GLU A 256 18.43 5.50 14.80
C GLU A 256 17.11 5.55 15.60
N THR A 257 17.08 4.97 16.81
CA THR A 257 15.93 5.05 17.74
C THR A 257 15.72 6.48 18.26
N CYS A 258 16.78 7.27 18.47
CA CYS A 258 16.70 8.69 18.81
C CYS A 258 16.08 9.52 17.66
N ARG A 259 16.44 9.24 16.40
CA ARG A 259 15.82 9.92 15.23
C ARG A 259 14.33 9.61 15.11
N VAL A 260 13.91 8.36 15.35
CA VAL A 260 12.50 7.96 15.30
C VAL A 260 11.67 8.67 16.37
N ARG A 261 12.23 8.90 17.57
CA ARG A 261 11.53 9.59 18.65
C ARG A 261 11.45 11.11 18.42
N SER A 262 12.46 11.73 17.80
CA SER A 262 12.42 13.14 17.38
C SER A 262 11.38 13.40 16.28
N PHE A 263 11.23 12.49 15.31
CA PHE A 263 10.19 12.60 14.27
C PHE A 263 8.76 12.40 14.82
N ALA A 264 8.60 11.58 15.86
CA ALA A 264 7.30 11.35 16.50
C ALA A 264 6.82 12.53 17.35
N GLN A 265 7.72 13.37 17.89
CA GLN A 265 7.35 14.57 18.66
C GLN A 265 7.03 15.79 17.78
N SER A 266 7.54 15.85 16.54
CA SER A 266 7.20 16.93 15.59
C SER A 266 5.81 16.82 14.97
N HIS A 267 5.08 15.71 15.16
CA HIS A 267 3.73 15.52 14.61
C HIS A 267 2.58 15.69 15.63
N THR A 268 2.86 15.95 16.90
CA THR A 268 1.82 16.10 17.96
C THR A 268 1.69 17.53 18.51
N HIS A 269 2.39 18.53 17.96
CA HIS A 269 2.26 19.95 18.32
C HIS A 269 1.88 20.83 17.12
N GLY A 270 0.83 20.42 16.41
CA GLY A 270 0.22 21.19 15.32
C GLY A 270 -1.31 21.19 15.39
N SER A 271 -1.88 21.30 16.58
CA SER A 271 -3.32 21.53 16.76
C SER A 271 -3.57 22.04 18.17
N HIS A 272 -3.40 23.34 18.37
CA HIS A 272 -4.27 24.15 19.24
C HIS A 272 -3.96 25.64 19.04
N SER A 273 -5.03 26.43 19.03
CA SER A 273 -5.08 27.88 19.15
C SER A 273 -5.10 28.70 17.84
N ALA A 274 -6.30 28.77 17.26
CA ALA A 274 -6.79 29.96 16.58
C ALA A 274 -8.28 30.15 16.93
N VAL A 275 -8.54 30.54 18.18
CA VAL A 275 -9.80 31.19 18.59
C VAL A 275 -9.47 32.20 19.66
N VAL A 276 -9.53 33.48 19.29
CA VAL A 276 -10.17 34.66 19.92
C VAL A 276 -9.53 35.89 19.29
#